data_AF-A0A1G1FVL2-F1
#
_entry.id   AF-A0A1G1FVL2-F1
#
_cell.length_a   1.000
_cell.length_b   1.000
_cell.length_c   1.000
_cell.angle_alpha   90.00
_cell.angle_beta   90.00
_cell.angle_gamma   90.00
#
_symmetry.space_group_name_H-M   'P 1'
#
loop_
_entity.id
_entity.type
_entity.pdbx_description
1 polymer ?
#
loop_
_entity_poly.entity_id
_entity_poly.type
_entity_poly.pdbx_seq_one_letter_code
_entity_poly.pdbx_strand_id
1 'polypeptide(L)'
;MKPGLLPRVCSVLVLTLLAACMGPARPPVHSMNDVAGDEVLIVGRVELVPKLEKGEQKVSGRLRNKVMLLTGVKLKRFDSEPGPGDHRMRIEAIFDKTFFVASLKNPFYILVGELWMNGGDRVYFPGGLKVNVRPTDKAVYIGTLRYHRDEFFHFTKFDVIDDYERAQAEFRTEFGGGRLTKALAVPVKETK
;
A
#
# COMPACT_ATOMS: atom_id res chain seq x y z
N MET A 1 -37.16 36.37 -47.87
CA MET A 1 -36.45 36.81 -46.66
C MET A 1 -35.92 35.58 -45.94
N LYS A 2 -34.59 35.46 -45.78
CA LYS A 2 -33.94 34.30 -45.12
C LYS A 2 -33.80 34.58 -43.62
N PRO A 3 -34.18 33.68 -42.70
CA PRO A 3 -33.75 33.75 -41.31
C PRO A 3 -32.36 33.14 -41.15
N GLY A 4 -31.46 33.90 -40.51
CA GLY A 4 -30.09 33.53 -40.24
C GLY A 4 -29.96 32.52 -39.10
N LEU A 5 -29.04 31.58 -39.28
CA LEU A 5 -28.63 30.56 -38.33
C LEU A 5 -27.56 31.17 -37.40
N LEU A 6 -27.87 31.37 -36.11
CA LEU A 6 -26.87 31.70 -35.09
C LEU A 6 -26.18 30.41 -34.60
N PRO A 7 -24.85 30.32 -34.56
CA PRO A 7 -24.18 29.23 -33.88
C PRO A 7 -24.10 29.55 -32.39
N ARG A 8 -24.86 28.82 -31.56
CA ARG A 8 -24.64 28.75 -30.11
C ARG A 8 -23.44 27.84 -29.85
N VAL A 9 -22.25 28.42 -29.77
CA VAL A 9 -21.04 27.73 -29.29
C VAL A 9 -20.56 28.45 -28.05
N CYS A 10 -20.54 27.71 -26.93
CA CYS A 10 -19.68 27.85 -25.74
C CYS A 10 -20.47 27.58 -24.46
N SER A 11 -20.69 26.31 -24.17
CA SER A 11 -20.92 25.83 -22.81
C SER A 11 -20.44 24.39 -22.74
N VAL A 12 -19.12 24.21 -22.79
CA VAL A 12 -18.51 22.92 -22.48
C VAL A 12 -17.28 23.18 -21.61
N LEU A 13 -17.22 22.41 -20.52
CA LEU A 13 -16.00 21.94 -19.85
C LEU A 13 -15.46 22.76 -18.67
N VAL A 14 -16.19 22.76 -17.55
CA VAL A 14 -15.59 22.82 -16.20
C VAL A 14 -16.30 21.80 -15.31
N LEU A 15 -15.97 20.52 -15.43
CA LEU A 15 -16.60 19.47 -14.60
C LEU A 15 -15.68 18.26 -14.30
N THR A 16 -14.36 18.46 -14.23
CA THR A 16 -13.40 17.35 -14.00
C THR A 16 -12.40 17.57 -12.85
N LEU A 17 -12.59 18.55 -11.97
CA LEU A 17 -11.60 18.86 -10.91
C LEU A 17 -11.91 18.32 -9.49
N LEU A 18 -12.96 17.51 -9.30
CA LEU A 18 -13.39 17.10 -7.94
C LEU A 18 -12.98 15.69 -7.49
N ALA A 19 -12.09 15.00 -8.19
CA ALA A 19 -11.75 13.61 -7.84
C ALA A 19 -10.25 13.38 -7.68
N ALA A 20 -9.65 13.85 -6.58
CA ALA A 20 -8.47 13.21 -5.96
C ALA A 20 -8.12 13.83 -4.60
N CYS A 21 -9.00 13.77 -3.60
CA CYS A 21 -8.62 14.16 -2.24
C CYS A 21 -7.53 13.23 -1.67
N MET A 22 -7.46 11.98 -2.13
CA MET A 22 -6.39 11.03 -1.81
C MET A 22 -5.60 10.75 -3.09
N GLY A 23 -4.29 10.98 -3.07
CA GLY A 23 -3.47 10.62 -4.24
C GLY A 23 -3.39 9.11 -4.44
N PRO A 24 -2.84 8.66 -5.58
CA PRO A 24 -2.86 7.25 -5.97
C PRO A 24 -2.04 6.39 -5.00
N ALA A 25 -2.49 5.15 -4.81
CA ALA A 25 -1.67 4.10 -4.23
C ALA A 25 -0.54 3.72 -5.21
N ARG A 26 0.45 2.97 -4.72
CA ARG A 26 1.39 2.30 -5.61
C ARG A 26 0.65 1.37 -6.56
N PRO A 27 0.93 1.42 -7.87
CA PRO A 27 0.19 0.61 -8.82
C PRO A 27 0.51 -0.88 -8.61
N PRO A 28 -0.50 -1.76 -8.63
CA PRO A 28 -0.27 -3.19 -8.67
C PRO A 28 0.46 -3.56 -9.97
N VAL A 29 1.33 -4.57 -9.90
CA VAL A 29 2.12 -5.05 -11.03
C VAL A 29 1.68 -6.47 -11.35
N HIS A 30 1.36 -6.72 -12.61
CA HIS A 30 0.93 -8.03 -13.12
C HIS A 30 1.90 -8.58 -14.18
N SER A 31 2.80 -7.74 -14.69
CA SER A 31 3.92 -8.14 -15.54
C SER A 31 5.19 -7.38 -15.18
N MET A 32 6.36 -8.02 -15.30
CA MET A 32 7.65 -7.33 -15.11
C MET A 32 7.88 -6.23 -16.15
N ASN A 33 7.17 -6.26 -17.28
CA ASN A 33 7.23 -5.21 -18.29
C ASN A 33 6.51 -3.93 -17.84
N ASP A 34 5.65 -4.00 -16.83
CA ASP A 34 4.92 -2.85 -16.28
C ASP A 34 5.79 -2.03 -15.30
N VAL A 35 6.96 -2.55 -14.91
CA VAL A 35 7.88 -1.89 -13.99
C VAL A 35 8.84 -1.01 -14.79
N ALA A 36 8.76 0.31 -14.59
CA ALA A 36 9.61 1.26 -15.31
C ALA A 36 11.11 1.11 -14.93
N GLY A 37 11.99 1.67 -15.75
CA GLY A 37 13.45 1.54 -15.57
C GLY A 37 13.98 2.10 -14.24
N ASP A 38 13.33 3.13 -13.71
CA ASP A 38 13.58 3.80 -12.44
C ASP A 38 12.72 3.25 -11.27
N GLU A 39 11.92 2.22 -11.53
CA GLU A 39 11.08 1.54 -10.55
C GLU A 39 11.60 0.16 -10.16
N VAL A 40 11.14 -0.30 -9.01
CA VAL A 40 11.37 -1.62 -8.44
C VAL A 40 10.03 -2.25 -8.13
N LEU A 41 9.93 -3.56 -8.34
CA LEU A 41 8.80 -4.32 -7.84
C LEU A 41 8.98 -4.63 -6.35
N ILE A 42 8.07 -4.14 -5.52
CA ILE A 42 8.01 -4.46 -4.10
C ILE A 42 7.09 -5.67 -3.90
N VAL A 43 7.61 -6.66 -3.20
CA VAL A 43 6.92 -7.90 -2.86
C VAL A 43 6.86 -8.03 -1.35
N GLY A 44 5.67 -8.30 -0.83
CA GLY A 44 5.49 -8.51 0.60
C GLY A 44 4.12 -9.06 0.91
N ARG A 45 3.85 -9.24 2.19
CA ARG A 45 2.59 -9.80 2.69
C ARG A 45 2.24 -9.13 4.01
N VAL A 46 0.95 -9.01 4.30
CA VAL A 46 0.48 -8.59 5.62
C VAL A 46 -0.40 -9.68 6.21
N GLU A 47 -0.16 -9.99 7.48
CA GLU A 47 -0.92 -10.98 8.25
C GLU A 47 -1.43 -10.36 9.54
N LEU A 48 -2.63 -10.78 9.95
CA LEU A 48 -3.24 -10.40 11.22
C LEU A 48 -3.53 -11.67 12.02
N VAL A 49 -3.10 -11.70 13.29
CA VAL A 49 -3.22 -12.86 14.18
C VAL A 49 -3.86 -12.42 15.50
N PRO A 50 -5.08 -12.89 15.85
CA PRO A 50 -5.97 -13.70 15.03
C PRO A 50 -6.47 -12.94 13.78
N LYS A 51 -6.91 -13.68 12.77
CA LYS A 51 -7.45 -13.12 11.54
C LYS A 51 -8.74 -12.36 11.80
N LEU A 52 -9.10 -11.46 10.89
CA LEU A 52 -10.40 -10.83 10.90
C LEU A 52 -11.51 -11.88 10.81
N GLU A 53 -12.40 -11.88 11.81
CA GLU A 53 -13.58 -12.73 11.82
C GLU A 53 -14.70 -12.14 10.97
N LYS A 54 -15.66 -12.99 10.58
CA LYS A 54 -16.82 -12.57 9.82
C LYS A 54 -17.66 -11.61 10.67
N GLY A 55 -17.75 -10.35 10.22
CA GLY A 55 -18.58 -9.33 10.85
C GLY A 55 -17.82 -8.33 11.73
N GLU A 56 -16.53 -8.59 12.03
CA GLU A 56 -15.65 -7.59 12.66
C GLU A 56 -15.48 -6.36 11.76
N GLN A 57 -15.34 -6.58 10.45
CA GLN A 57 -15.26 -5.53 9.45
C GLN A 57 -16.61 -5.38 8.72
N LYS A 58 -17.23 -4.20 8.82
CA LYS A 58 -18.52 -3.83 8.22
C LYS A 58 -18.36 -2.84 7.06
N VAL A 59 -17.31 -3.02 6.26
CA VAL A 59 -17.13 -2.31 4.99
C VAL A 59 -17.36 -3.24 3.81
N SER A 60 -17.83 -2.67 2.70
CA SER A 60 -18.06 -3.39 1.45
C SER A 60 -17.02 -3.03 0.38
N GLY A 61 -16.99 -3.82 -0.70
CA GLY A 61 -16.19 -3.52 -1.88
C GLY A 61 -14.68 -3.51 -1.62
N ARG A 62 -14.01 -2.47 -2.15
CA ARG A 62 -12.55 -2.41 -2.30
C ARG A 62 -11.75 -2.30 -0.99
N LEU A 63 -12.41 -1.99 0.13
CA LEU A 63 -11.80 -1.82 1.45
C LEU A 63 -11.84 -3.09 2.31
N ARG A 64 -12.63 -4.09 1.89
CA ARG A 64 -12.82 -5.31 2.66
C ARG A 64 -11.54 -6.15 2.69
N ASN A 65 -11.18 -6.64 3.88
CA ASN A 65 -10.00 -7.46 4.17
C ASN A 65 -8.68 -6.84 3.65
N LYS A 66 -8.61 -5.51 3.62
CA LYS A 66 -7.48 -4.77 3.06
C LYS A 66 -6.97 -3.74 4.06
N VAL A 67 -5.65 -3.74 4.25
CA VAL A 67 -4.93 -2.71 4.99
C VAL A 67 -4.21 -1.79 4.02
N MET A 68 -4.22 -0.49 4.31
CA MET A 68 -3.43 0.51 3.62
C MET A 68 -2.17 0.78 4.42
N LEU A 69 -1.01 0.42 3.89
CA LEU A 69 0.26 0.79 4.49
C LEU A 69 0.65 2.16 3.96
N LEU A 70 0.55 3.20 4.79
CA LEU A 70 0.96 4.55 4.43
C LEU A 70 2.48 4.58 4.34
N THR A 71 3.01 5.19 3.27
CA THR A 71 4.45 5.23 3.04
C THR A 71 4.97 6.65 2.87
N GLY A 72 6.25 6.85 3.17
CA GLY A 72 6.91 8.13 3.00
C GLY A 72 8.41 7.97 2.72
N VAL A 73 9.01 8.98 2.07
CA VAL A 73 10.46 9.04 1.87
C VAL A 73 11.21 9.51 3.12
N LYS A 74 10.48 10.06 4.11
CA LYS A 74 10.96 10.44 5.43
C LYS A 74 10.13 9.72 6.48
N LEU A 75 10.75 9.38 7.60
CA LEU A 75 10.01 8.92 8.77
C LEU A 75 9.15 10.08 9.29
N LYS A 76 7.86 9.81 9.47
CA LYS A 76 6.88 10.72 10.03
C LYS A 76 6.12 9.99 11.13
N ARG A 77 5.93 10.65 12.26
CA ARG A 77 5.06 10.20 13.35
C ARG A 77 3.68 10.84 13.20
N PHE A 78 2.68 10.13 13.70
CA PHE A 78 1.29 10.56 13.68
C PHE A 78 0.80 10.65 15.12
N ASP A 79 0.65 11.88 15.61
CA ASP A 79 0.03 12.16 16.91
C ASP A 79 -1.51 12.28 16.79
N SER A 80 -2.01 12.26 15.55
CA SER A 80 -3.42 12.29 15.17
C SER A 80 -3.63 11.44 13.92
N GLU A 81 -4.88 11.29 13.48
CA GLU A 81 -5.17 10.59 12.22
C GLU A 81 -4.37 11.15 11.04
N PRO A 82 -3.85 10.28 10.13
CA PRO A 82 -3.18 10.71 8.92
C PRO A 82 -4.10 11.53 8.01
N GLY A 83 -3.55 12.59 7.42
CA GLY A 83 -4.29 13.45 6.49
C GLY A 83 -4.43 12.81 5.10
N PRO A 84 -5.27 13.37 4.21
CA PRO A 84 -5.43 12.86 2.85
C PRO A 84 -4.13 12.81 2.03
N GLY A 85 -3.20 13.75 2.31
CA GLY A 85 -1.87 13.77 1.68
C GLY A 85 -0.97 12.61 2.08
N ASP A 86 -1.16 12.02 3.26
CA ASP A 86 -0.38 10.88 3.77
C ASP A 86 -0.75 9.55 3.09
N HIS A 87 -1.85 9.54 2.34
CA HIS A 87 -2.34 8.37 1.62
C HIS A 87 -1.71 8.19 0.23
N ARG A 88 -0.89 9.15 -0.21
CA ARG A 88 -0.15 9.06 -1.47
C ARG A 88 0.87 7.93 -1.39
N MET A 89 1.02 7.19 -2.49
CA MET A 89 2.02 6.11 -2.59
C MET A 89 1.89 5.03 -1.50
N ARG A 90 0.71 4.90 -0.89
CA ARG A 90 0.39 3.80 0.03
C ARG A 90 0.47 2.46 -0.69
N ILE A 91 0.70 1.39 0.06
CA ILE A 91 0.55 0.03 -0.40
C ILE A 91 -0.82 -0.46 0.04
N GLU A 92 -1.63 -0.96 -0.89
CA GLU A 92 -2.91 -1.62 -0.56
C GLU A 92 -2.71 -3.13 -0.51
N ALA A 93 -2.69 -3.71 0.69
CA ALA A 93 -2.44 -5.12 0.90
C ALA A 93 -3.72 -5.84 1.38
N ILE A 94 -4.06 -6.96 0.74
CA ILE A 94 -5.11 -7.86 1.22
C ILE A 94 -4.46 -8.79 2.26
N PHE A 95 -5.09 -8.95 3.43
CA PHE A 95 -4.55 -9.86 4.45
C PHE A 95 -4.37 -11.28 3.91
N ASP A 96 -3.27 -11.91 4.33
CA ASP A 96 -2.86 -13.26 3.93
C ASP A 96 -2.64 -13.45 2.41
N LYS A 97 -2.46 -12.37 1.65
CA LYS A 97 -2.06 -12.42 0.25
C LYS A 97 -0.75 -11.67 0.04
N THR A 98 0.08 -12.20 -0.85
CA THR A 98 1.25 -11.47 -1.32
C THR A 98 0.78 -10.35 -2.24
N PHE A 99 1.35 -9.17 -2.06
CA PHE A 99 1.16 -8.03 -2.95
C PHE A 99 2.39 -7.82 -3.81
N PHE A 100 2.15 -7.26 -4.99
CA PHE A 100 3.14 -6.95 -6.00
C PHE A 100 2.86 -5.52 -6.48
N VAL A 101 3.71 -4.56 -6.09
CA VAL A 101 3.47 -3.14 -6.40
C VAL A 101 4.73 -2.44 -6.89
N ALA A 102 4.59 -1.50 -7.82
CA ALA A 102 5.72 -0.70 -8.29
C ALA A 102 6.07 0.39 -7.27
N SER A 103 7.35 0.71 -7.18
CA SER A 103 7.88 1.78 -6.34
C SER A 103 9.09 2.41 -7.01
N LEU A 104 9.37 3.67 -6.71
CA LEU A 104 10.66 4.26 -7.06
C LEU A 104 11.82 3.49 -6.40
N LYS A 105 12.97 3.48 -7.08
CA LYS A 105 14.22 2.86 -6.61
C LYS A 105 14.94 3.65 -5.52
N ASN A 106 14.24 3.95 -4.44
CA ASN A 106 14.79 4.64 -3.28
C ASN A 106 14.30 4.02 -1.96
N PRO A 107 15.07 4.14 -0.88
CA PRO A 107 14.58 3.77 0.43
C PRO A 107 13.33 4.55 0.80
N PHE A 108 12.39 3.89 1.47
CA PHE A 108 11.17 4.50 1.98
C PHE A 108 10.81 3.90 3.34
N TYR A 109 9.80 4.49 3.96
CA TYR A 109 9.28 4.06 5.25
C TYR A 109 7.84 3.59 5.11
N ILE A 110 7.48 2.52 5.81
CA ILE A 110 6.09 2.21 6.13
C ILE A 110 5.80 2.90 7.45
N LEU A 111 4.95 3.92 7.40
CA LEU A 111 4.73 4.85 8.50
C LEU A 111 3.72 4.32 9.50
N VAL A 112 2.60 3.82 8.98
CA VAL A 112 1.48 3.25 9.75
C VAL A 112 0.64 2.39 8.80
N GLY A 113 -0.04 1.37 9.30
CA GLY A 113 -1.10 0.68 8.55
C GLY A 113 -2.47 1.21 8.96
N GLU A 114 -3.42 1.24 8.02
CA GLU A 114 -4.78 1.69 8.26
C GLU A 114 -5.78 0.65 7.74
N LEU A 115 -6.69 0.22 8.60
CA LEU A 115 -7.80 -0.68 8.26
C LEU A 115 -9.13 0.03 8.51
N TRP A 116 -10.00 0.03 7.51
CA TRP A 116 -11.35 0.59 7.63
C TRP A 116 -12.31 -0.44 8.23
N MET A 117 -13.04 -0.07 9.27
CA MET A 117 -13.89 -0.99 10.04
C MET A 117 -15.38 -0.84 9.74
N ASN A 118 -15.97 0.32 10.02
CA ASN A 118 -17.40 0.58 9.85
C ASN A 118 -17.66 2.09 9.77
N GLY A 119 -18.47 2.58 8.84
CA GLY A 119 -18.97 3.96 8.88
C GLY A 119 -17.94 5.09 8.93
N GLY A 120 -16.66 4.82 8.65
CA GLY A 120 -15.56 5.78 8.80
C GLY A 120 -14.55 5.42 9.89
N ASP A 121 -14.89 4.50 10.79
CA ASP A 121 -14.00 4.02 11.86
C ASP A 121 -12.76 3.34 11.26
N ARG A 122 -11.61 3.61 11.87
CA ARG A 122 -10.31 3.12 11.44
C ARG A 122 -9.56 2.47 12.59
N VAL A 123 -8.79 1.43 12.27
CA VAL A 123 -7.79 0.85 13.16
C VAL A 123 -6.41 1.11 12.57
N TYR A 124 -5.50 1.60 13.41
CA TYR A 124 -4.14 1.95 13.02
C TYR A 124 -3.14 0.90 13.51
N PHE A 125 -2.38 0.36 12.57
CA PHE A 125 -1.39 -0.69 12.77
C PHE A 125 -0.03 -0.04 13.03
N PRO A 126 0.78 -0.56 13.97
CA PRO A 126 2.13 -0.09 14.19
C PRO A 126 2.94 -0.01 12.88
N GLY A 127 3.69 1.06 12.69
CA GLY A 127 4.59 1.22 11.54
C GLY A 127 6.00 1.58 11.99
N GLY A 128 6.59 2.59 11.36
CA GLY A 128 7.98 2.99 11.64
C GLY A 128 9.01 2.00 11.10
N LEU A 129 8.73 1.39 9.95
CA LEU A 129 9.64 0.46 9.29
C LEU A 129 10.38 1.16 8.17
N LYS A 130 11.68 0.90 8.02
CA LYS A 130 12.46 1.29 6.86
C LYS A 130 12.57 0.12 5.89
N VAL A 131 12.34 0.38 4.61
CA VAL A 131 12.59 -0.53 3.49
C VAL A 131 13.78 0.00 2.71
N ASN A 132 14.84 -0.80 2.60
CA ASN A 132 16.09 -0.37 1.99
C ASN A 132 16.23 -0.87 0.55
N VAL A 133 15.53 -0.19 -0.37
CA VAL A 133 15.62 -0.44 -1.82
C VAL A 133 16.92 0.16 -2.36
N ARG A 134 17.66 -0.61 -3.18
CA ARG A 134 18.87 -0.14 -3.86
C ARG A 134 18.57 0.22 -5.32
N PRO A 135 19.33 1.14 -5.94
CA PRO A 135 19.17 1.51 -7.35
C PRO A 135 19.30 0.34 -8.35
N THR A 136 20.03 -0.71 -7.97
CA THR A 136 20.24 -1.90 -8.81
C THR A 136 19.11 -2.93 -8.68
N ASP A 137 18.23 -2.81 -7.69
CA ASP A 137 17.20 -3.81 -7.45
C ASP A 137 16.12 -3.74 -8.56
N LYS A 138 15.63 -4.92 -8.98
CA LYS A 138 14.54 -5.07 -9.95
C LYS A 138 13.26 -5.56 -9.27
N ALA A 139 13.39 -6.48 -8.33
CA ALA A 139 12.33 -6.92 -7.43
C ALA A 139 12.90 -7.14 -6.02
N VAL A 140 12.17 -6.73 -5.00
CA VAL A 140 12.58 -6.75 -3.59
C VAL A 140 11.49 -7.33 -2.72
N TYR A 141 11.82 -8.38 -1.97
CA TYR A 141 11.02 -8.91 -0.88
C TYR A 141 11.27 -8.13 0.40
N ILE A 142 10.21 -7.58 0.99
CA ILE A 142 10.30 -6.74 2.20
C ILE A 142 9.87 -7.47 3.47
N GLY A 143 9.57 -8.77 3.40
CA GLY A 143 9.09 -9.54 4.53
C GLY A 143 7.58 -9.72 4.55
N THR A 144 7.14 -10.59 5.46
CA THR A 144 5.75 -10.72 5.88
C THR A 144 5.57 -9.89 7.16
N LEU A 145 4.74 -8.86 7.09
CA LEU A 145 4.41 -7.99 8.22
C LEU A 145 3.29 -8.66 9.02
N ARG A 146 3.63 -9.27 10.15
CA ARG A 146 2.67 -9.98 10.99
C ARG A 146 2.32 -9.16 12.22
N TYR A 147 1.04 -8.82 12.33
CA TYR A 147 0.49 -8.07 13.44
C TYR A 147 -0.30 -9.00 14.35
N HIS A 148 -0.02 -8.95 15.64
CA HIS A 148 -0.77 -9.66 16.66
C HIS A 148 -1.71 -8.70 17.38
N ARG A 149 -2.97 -9.08 17.55
CA ARG A 149 -3.98 -8.28 18.25
C ARG A 149 -4.72 -9.09 19.31
N ASP A 150 -5.38 -8.38 20.22
CA ASP A 150 -6.42 -8.95 21.07
C ASP A 150 -7.82 -8.81 20.43
N GLU A 151 -8.85 -9.19 21.18
CA GLU A 151 -10.26 -9.08 20.76
C GLU A 151 -10.76 -7.63 20.65
N PHE A 152 -10.03 -6.66 21.22
CA PHE A 152 -10.33 -5.22 21.20
C PHE A 152 -9.50 -4.44 20.18
N PHE A 153 -8.80 -5.13 19.28
CA PHE A 153 -7.88 -4.54 18.30
C PHE A 153 -6.67 -3.80 18.90
N HIS A 154 -6.29 -4.11 20.15
CA HIS A 154 -4.99 -3.67 20.66
C HIS A 154 -3.89 -4.54 20.08
N PHE A 155 -2.91 -3.92 19.43
CA PHE A 155 -1.75 -4.63 18.91
C PHE A 155 -0.79 -5.00 20.04
N THR A 156 -0.59 -6.30 20.23
CA THR A 156 0.24 -6.86 21.32
C THR A 156 1.65 -7.17 20.87
N LYS A 157 1.85 -7.44 19.57
CA LYS A 157 3.14 -7.77 18.99
C LYS A 157 3.15 -7.44 17.49
N PHE A 158 4.34 -7.10 17.00
CA PHE A 158 4.57 -6.89 15.58
C PHE A 158 5.90 -7.54 15.17
N ASP A 159 5.86 -8.40 14.15
CA ASP A 159 7.01 -9.14 13.62
C ASP A 159 7.18 -8.89 12.12
N VAL A 160 8.43 -8.78 11.67
CA VAL A 160 8.79 -8.89 10.25
C VAL A 160 9.39 -10.26 10.03
N ILE A 161 8.69 -11.11 9.30
CA ILE A 161 9.05 -12.53 9.10
C ILE A 161 9.70 -12.69 7.73
N ASP A 162 10.81 -13.43 7.69
CA ASP A 162 11.46 -13.86 6.46
C ASP A 162 10.81 -15.16 5.96
N ASP A 163 9.75 -15.03 5.17
CA ASP A 163 9.10 -16.13 4.44
C ASP A 163 9.47 -16.07 2.95
N TYR A 164 10.76 -15.86 2.67
CA TYR A 164 11.24 -15.62 1.32
C TYR A 164 11.01 -16.77 0.36
N GLU A 165 11.13 -18.03 0.80
CA GLU A 165 10.94 -19.19 -0.09
C GLU A 165 9.53 -19.19 -0.67
N ARG A 166 8.52 -18.93 0.18
CA ARG A 166 7.14 -18.75 -0.27
C ARG A 166 7.01 -17.55 -1.20
N ALA A 167 7.54 -16.39 -0.83
CA ALA A 167 7.44 -15.18 -1.64
C ALA A 167 8.12 -15.35 -3.02
N GLN A 168 9.26 -16.05 -3.08
CA GLN A 168 10.00 -16.35 -4.31
C GLN A 168 9.27 -17.36 -5.18
N ALA A 169 8.57 -18.34 -4.58
CA ALA A 169 7.71 -19.26 -5.31
C ALA A 169 6.51 -18.52 -5.92
N GLU A 170 5.78 -17.74 -5.13
CA GLU A 170 4.64 -16.94 -5.60
C GLU A 170 5.07 -15.92 -6.66
N PHE A 171 6.23 -15.27 -6.49
CA PHE A 171 6.82 -14.38 -7.50
C PHE A 171 7.10 -15.11 -8.82
N ARG A 172 7.63 -16.34 -8.78
CA ARG A 172 7.89 -17.11 -10.01
C ARG A 172 6.61 -17.54 -10.70
N THR A 173 5.57 -17.86 -9.94
CA THR A 173 4.26 -18.17 -10.49
C THR A 173 3.66 -16.96 -11.22
N GLU A 174 3.76 -15.76 -10.63
CA GLU A 174 3.16 -14.55 -11.19
C GLU A 174 3.95 -13.98 -12.39
N PHE A 175 5.29 -13.97 -12.29
CA PHE A 175 6.16 -13.27 -13.25
C PHE A 175 7.07 -14.17 -14.07
N GLY A 176 7.04 -15.48 -13.83
CA GLY A 176 7.90 -16.47 -14.49
C GLY A 176 9.31 -16.53 -13.89
N GLY A 177 10.33 -16.55 -14.75
CA GLY A 177 11.73 -16.57 -14.31
C GLY A 177 12.15 -15.26 -13.63
N GLY A 178 13.11 -15.32 -12.70
CA GLY A 178 13.69 -14.12 -12.10
C GLY A 178 14.20 -14.33 -10.68
N ARG A 179 14.91 -13.31 -10.18
CA ARG A 179 15.46 -13.31 -8.83
C ARG A 179 14.80 -12.20 -8.01
N LEU A 180 14.12 -12.61 -6.94
CA LEU A 180 13.67 -11.70 -5.90
C LEU A 180 14.85 -11.42 -4.97
N THR A 181 15.19 -10.16 -4.71
CA THR A 181 16.22 -9.84 -3.71
C THR A 181 15.58 -9.63 -2.34
N LYS A 182 16.30 -9.90 -1.24
CA LYS A 182 15.78 -9.63 0.11
C LYS A 182 16.19 -8.23 0.56
N ALA A 183 15.22 -7.45 1.04
CA ALA A 183 15.46 -6.25 1.83
C ALA A 183 14.36 -6.14 2.89
N LEU A 184 14.40 -7.04 3.87
CA LEU A 184 13.40 -7.11 4.94
C LEU A 184 13.21 -5.72 5.57
N ALA A 185 11.96 -5.36 5.79
CA ALA A 185 11.60 -4.14 6.49
C ALA A 185 12.21 -4.18 7.90
N VAL A 186 12.88 -3.11 8.31
CA VAL A 186 13.53 -3.03 9.62
C VAL A 186 12.85 -1.97 10.48
N PRO A 187 12.49 -2.27 11.74
CA PRO A 187 12.03 -1.25 12.68
C PRO A 187 13.08 -0.16 12.84
N VAL A 188 12.68 1.10 12.72
CA VAL A 188 13.56 2.22 13.03
C VAL A 188 13.60 2.36 14.55
N LYS A 189 14.78 2.09 15.16
CA LYS A 189 14.99 2.37 16.58
C LYS A 189 14.90 3.88 16.78
N GLU A 190 14.11 4.28 17.77
CA GLU A 190 14.09 5.67 18.21
C GLU A 190 15.47 6.04 18.73
N THR A 191 16.06 7.08 18.16
CA THR A 191 17.04 7.88 18.91
C THR A 191 16.18 8.77 19.81
N LYS A 192 16.23 8.49 21.11
CA LYS A 192 15.62 9.35 22.14
C LYS A 192 16.23 10.74 22.08
#